data_AF-C2MC09-F1
#
_entry.id   AF-C2MC09-F1
#
_cell.length_a   1.000
_cell.length_b   1.000
_cell.length_c   1.000
_cell.angle_alpha   90.00
_cell.angle_beta   90.00
_cell.angle_gamma   90.00
#
_symmetry.space_group_name_H-M   'P 1'
#
loop_
_entity.id
_entity.type
_entity.pdbx_description
1 polymer ?
#
loop_
_entity_poly.entity_id
_entity_poly.type
_entity_poly.pdbx_seq_one_letter_code
_entity_poly.pdbx_strand_id
1 'polypeptide(L)'
;MKTMVSNLQSALKDRISQLKWMSDETKQKAIEKLSNFTVKIGYPDKWKDYSKLNISEDKSFVDNVRSAIQFEHDFNMSELGQPVDRSR
;
A
#
# COMPACT_ATOMS: atom_id res chain seq x y z
N MET A 1 -4.90 18.39 -3.33
CA MET A 1 -5.17 17.27 -2.40
C MET A 1 -3.97 16.93 -1.51
N LYS A 2 -2.75 16.75 -2.04
CA LYS A 2 -1.53 16.52 -1.23
C LYS A 2 -1.31 17.56 -0.12
N THR A 3 -1.51 18.85 -0.42
CA THR A 3 -1.43 19.95 0.56
C THR A 3 -2.43 19.80 1.71
N MET A 4 -3.66 19.36 1.43
CA MET A 4 -4.67 19.14 2.47
C MET A 4 -4.25 18.01 3.41
N VAL A 5 -3.72 16.90 2.87
CA VAL A 5 -3.20 15.79 3.69
C VAL A 5 -2.03 16.24 4.56
N SER A 6 -1.10 17.03 4.00
CA SER A 6 0.01 17.60 4.77
C SER A 6 -0.47 18.50 5.93
N ASN A 7 -1.50 19.30 5.69
CA ASN A 7 -2.10 20.15 6.72
C ASN A 7 -2.74 19.32 7.84
N LEU A 8 -3.45 18.24 7.48
CA LEU A 8 -4.04 17.31 8.46
C LEU A 8 -2.98 16.58 9.28
N GLN A 9 -1.89 16.13 8.66
CA GLN A 9 -0.75 15.53 9.37
C GLN A 9 -0.13 16.52 10.37
N SER A 10 0.02 17.79 9.98
CA SER A 10 0.54 18.83 10.87
C SER A 10 -0.38 19.08 12.06
N ALA A 11 -1.68 19.25 11.81
CA ALA A 11 -2.67 19.45 12.88
C ALA A 11 -2.74 18.26 13.86
N LEU A 12 -2.60 17.02 13.35
CA LEU A 12 -2.59 15.83 14.20
C LEU A 12 -1.32 15.76 15.06
N LYS A 13 -0.15 16.12 14.50
CA LYS A 13 1.10 16.21 15.25
C LYS A 13 0.96 17.17 16.43
N ASP A 14 0.46 18.38 16.18
CA ASP A 14 0.26 19.40 17.22
C ASP A 14 -0.69 18.91 18.31
N ARG A 15 -1.78 18.24 17.92
CA ARG A 15 -2.72 17.63 18.85
C ARG A 15 -2.04 16.58 19.74
N ILE A 16 -1.27 15.66 19.15
CA ILE A 16 -0.57 14.59 19.89
C ILE A 16 0.38 15.18 20.94
N SER A 17 1.12 16.24 20.58
CA SER A 17 2.03 16.92 21.50
C SER A 17 1.33 17.49 22.74
N GLN A 18 0.05 17.84 22.65
CA GLN A 18 -0.73 18.45 23.73
C GLN A 18 -1.55 17.46 24.57
N LEU A 19 -1.54 16.16 24.26
CA LEU A 19 -2.34 15.17 24.99
C LEU A 19 -1.80 14.91 26.40
N LYS A 20 -2.51 15.41 27.42
CA LYS A 20 -2.11 15.28 28.83
C LYS A 20 -2.19 13.85 29.39
N TRP A 21 -2.97 12.99 28.76
CA TRP A 21 -3.17 11.61 29.22
C TRP A 21 -2.07 10.64 28.74
N MET A 22 -1.22 11.06 27.79
CA MET A 22 -0.13 10.26 27.24
C MET A 22 1.20 10.63 27.91
N SER A 23 2.03 9.61 28.18
CA SER A 23 3.43 9.83 28.51
C SER A 23 4.20 10.42 27.32
N ASP A 24 5.27 11.15 27.60
CA ASP A 24 6.06 11.80 26.55
C ASP A 24 6.75 10.79 25.62
N GLU A 25 7.16 9.63 26.15
CA GLU A 25 7.67 8.51 25.35
C GLU A 25 6.64 8.02 24.32
N THR A 26 5.38 7.86 24.76
CA THR A 26 4.31 7.40 23.87
C THR A 26 3.99 8.46 22.81
N LYS A 27 4.00 9.74 23.17
CA LYS A 27 3.82 10.85 22.21
C LYS A 27 4.92 10.83 21.15
N GLN A 28 6.18 10.64 21.54
CA GLN A 28 7.29 10.57 20.60
C GLN A 28 7.10 9.44 19.59
N LYS A 29 6.71 8.24 20.06
CA LYS A 29 6.42 7.10 19.18
C LYS A 29 5.21 7.32 18.27
N ALA A 30 4.18 8.00 18.76
CA ALA A 30 3.03 8.37 17.94
C ALA A 30 3.42 9.37 16.83
N ILE A 31 4.26 10.36 17.13
CA ILE A 31 4.77 11.32 16.14
C ILE A 31 5.69 10.63 15.12
N GLU A 32 6.55 9.72 15.56
CA GLU A 32 7.41 8.92 14.67
C GLU A 32 6.57 8.07 13.69
N LYS A 33 5.49 7.46 14.18
CA LYS A 33 4.55 6.73 13.32
C LYS A 33 3.87 7.65 12.30
N LEU A 34 3.47 8.84 12.74
CA LEU A 34 2.84 9.84 11.87
C LEU A 34 3.80 10.34 10.78
N SER A 35 5.08 10.54 11.09
CA SER A 35 6.08 10.98 10.10
C SER A 35 6.41 9.91 9.06
N ASN A 36 6.25 8.63 9.40
CA ASN A 36 6.48 7.50 8.50
C ASN A 36 5.25 7.17 7.63
N PHE A 37 4.20 7.97 7.69
CA PHE A 37 2.97 7.73 6.93
C PHE A 37 3.17 8.02 5.44
N THR A 38 2.99 7.01 4.59
CA THR A 38 3.07 7.16 3.13
C THR A 38 1.69 7.51 2.56
N VAL A 39 1.62 8.61 1.81
CA VAL A 39 0.35 9.14 1.27
C VAL A 39 0.11 8.61 -0.14
N LYS A 40 -0.92 7.77 -0.31
CA LYS A 40 -1.40 7.29 -1.61
C LYS A 40 -2.77 7.91 -1.92
N ILE A 41 -2.92 8.61 -3.04
CA ILE A 41 -4.13 9.37 -3.39
C ILE A 41 -4.55 9.05 -4.82
N GLY A 42 -5.79 8.58 -4.99
CA GLY A 42 -6.41 8.40 -6.30
C GLY A 42 -6.01 7.09 -6.98
N TYR A 43 -4.79 7.00 -7.48
CA TYR A 43 -4.29 5.87 -8.28
C TYR A 43 -2.82 5.55 -7.96
N PRO A 44 -2.32 4.36 -8.30
CA PRO A 44 -0.92 4.02 -8.08
C PRO A 44 -0.02 4.70 -9.10
N ASP A 45 1.21 5.03 -8.70
CA ASP A 45 2.22 5.55 -9.64
C ASP A 45 2.71 4.46 -10.62
N LYS A 46 2.58 3.19 -10.24
CA LYS A 46 2.96 2.02 -11.05
C LYS A 46 1.84 0.97 -11.04
N TRP A 47 1.44 0.53 -12.23
CA TRP A 47 0.45 -0.53 -12.39
C TRP A 47 1.11 -1.91 -12.39
N LYS A 48 0.36 -2.93 -11.97
CA LYS A 48 0.80 -4.32 -12.05
C LYS A 48 0.97 -4.72 -13.51
N ASP A 49 2.09 -5.36 -13.83
CA ASP A 49 2.31 -5.95 -15.15
C ASP A 49 1.55 -7.28 -15.27
N TYR A 50 0.69 -7.37 -16.27
CA TYR A 50 -0.09 -8.56 -16.61
C TYR A 50 0.40 -9.25 -17.89
N SER A 51 1.57 -8.88 -18.43
CA SER A 51 2.08 -9.43 -19.70
C SER A 51 2.24 -10.96 -19.70
N LYS A 52 2.37 -11.59 -18.53
CA LYS A 52 2.43 -13.06 -18.38
C LYS A 52 1.06 -13.73 -18.21
N LEU A 53 -0.01 -12.97 -18.05
CA LEU A 53 -1.36 -13.50 -17.92
C LEU A 53 -1.92 -13.86 -19.31
N ASN A 54 -2.23 -15.14 -19.51
CA ASN A 54 -2.73 -15.64 -20.79
C ASN A 54 -4.24 -15.91 -20.76
N ILE A 55 -5.01 -14.94 -21.25
CA ILE A 55 -6.47 -15.04 -21.48
C ILE A 55 -6.74 -15.07 -22.98
N SER A 56 -7.61 -15.97 -23.44
CA SER A 56 -8.03 -16.04 -24.84
C SER A 56 -9.52 -16.34 -24.95
N GLU A 57 -10.16 -15.80 -25.99
CA GLU A 57 -11.55 -16.09 -26.36
C GLU A 57 -11.74 -17.55 -26.82
N ASP A 58 -10.67 -18.20 -27.29
CA ASP A 58 -10.69 -19.61 -27.71
C ASP A 58 -10.77 -20.59 -26.53
N LYS A 59 -10.53 -20.12 -25.30
CA LYS A 59 -10.56 -20.93 -24.07
C LYS A 59 -11.94 -20.88 -23.43
N SER A 60 -12.32 -21.94 -22.73
CA SER A 60 -13.50 -21.89 -21.86
C SER A 60 -13.31 -20.85 -20.75
N PHE A 61 -14.41 -20.29 -20.25
CA PHE A 61 -14.36 -19.36 -19.11
C PHE A 61 -13.60 -19.96 -17.91
N VAL A 62 -13.82 -21.25 -17.62
CA VAL A 62 -13.16 -21.94 -16.51
C VAL A 62 -11.64 -22.01 -16.72
N ASP A 63 -11.17 -22.23 -17.95
CA ASP A 63 -9.74 -22.30 -18.23
C ASP A 63 -9.06 -20.93 -18.17
N ASN A 64 -9.77 -19.87 -18.57
CA ASN A 64 -9.32 -18.49 -18.36
C ASN A 64 -9.22 -18.15 -16.86
N VAL A 65 -10.20 -18.56 -16.05
CA VAL A 65 -10.15 -18.39 -14.59
C VAL A 65 -8.97 -19.15 -13.98
N ARG A 66 -8.74 -20.41 -14.38
CA ARG A 66 -7.56 -21.18 -13.93
C ARG A 66 -6.25 -20.49 -14.29
N SER A 67 -6.16 -19.94 -15.50
CA SER A 67 -4.98 -19.19 -15.97
C SER A 67 -4.72 -17.95 -15.10
N ALA A 68 -5.78 -17.22 -14.71
CA ALA A 68 -5.67 -16.08 -13.80
C ALA A 68 -5.23 -16.48 -12.38
N ILE A 69 -5.77 -17.58 -11.84
CA ILE A 69 -5.36 -18.12 -10.54
C ILE A 69 -3.88 -18.51 -10.54
N GLN A 70 -3.43 -19.20 -11.59
CA GLN A 70 -2.02 -19.59 -11.73
C GLN A 70 -1.11 -18.37 -11.80
N PHE A 71 -1.47 -17.35 -12.59
CA PHE A 71 -0.71 -16.11 -12.67
C PHE A 71 -0.58 -15.41 -11.31
N GLU A 72 -1.65 -15.31 -10.52
CA GLU A 72 -1.60 -14.71 -9.19
C GLU A 72 -0.75 -15.53 -8.22
N HIS A 73 -0.83 -16.86 -8.29
CA HIS A 73 0.04 -17.75 -7.51
C HIS A 73 1.52 -17.51 -7.84
N ASP A 74 1.88 -17.54 -9.12
CA ASP A 74 3.27 -17.39 -9.56
C ASP A 74 3.80 -15.98 -9.26
N PHE A 75 2.94 -14.96 -9.38
CA PHE A 75 3.26 -13.61 -8.95
C PHE A 75 3.59 -13.56 -7.45
N ASN A 76 2.73 -14.10 -6.59
CA ASN A 76 2.96 -14.10 -5.14
C ASN A 76 4.20 -14.93 -4.77
N MET A 77 4.43 -16.05 -5.45
CA MET A 77 5.61 -16.87 -5.23
C MET A 77 6.90 -16.13 -5.62
N SER A 78 6.85 -15.29 -6.66
CA SER A 78 8.01 -14.50 -7.11
C SER A 78 8.44 -13.40 -6.13
N GLU A 79 7.53 -12.96 -5.25
CA GLU A 79 7.83 -11.99 -4.19
C GLU A 79 8.54 -12.62 -2.98
N LEU A 80 8.56 -13.96 -2.88
CA LEU A 80 9.21 -14.62 -1.76
C LEU A 80 10.72 -14.39 -1.78
N GLY A 81 11.24 -13.95 -0.63
CA GLY A 81 12.66 -13.62 -0.46
C GLY A 81 13.08 -12.29 -1.08
N GLN A 82 12.16 -11.57 -1.74
CA GLN A 82 12.40 -10.24 -2.27
C GLN A 82 12.08 -9.16 -1.21
N PRO A 83 12.72 -7.97 -1.29
CA PRO A 83 12.34 -6.85 -0.44
C PRO A 83 10.91 -6.39 -0.75
N VAL A 84 10.17 -5.98 0.27
CA VAL A 84 8.81 -5.45 0.12
C VAL A 84 8.82 -4.18 -0.75
N ASP A 85 8.13 -4.22 -1.88
CA ASP A 85 7.88 -3.04 -2.70
C ASP A 85 6.88 -2.10 -2.00
N ARG A 86 7.37 -0.94 -1.56
CA ARG A 86 6.55 0.09 -0.88
C ARG A 86 5.78 1.00 -1.84
N SER A 87 6.07 0.93 -3.14
CA SER A 87 5.39 1.72 -4.17
C SER A 87 4.07 1.10 -4.61
N ARG A 88 3.93 -0.22 -4.42
CA ARG A 88 2.70 -0.97 -4.66
C ARG A 88 1.72 -0.84 -3.51
#